data_AF-A0A9J6G938-F1
#
_entry.id   AF-A0A9J6G938-F1
#
_cell.length_a   1.000
_cell.length_b   1.000
_cell.length_c   1.000
_cell.angle_alpha   90.00
_cell.angle_beta   90.00
_cell.angle_gamma   90.00
#
_symmetry.space_group_name_H-M   'P 1'
#
loop_
_entity.id
_entity.type
_entity.pdbx_description
1 polymer ?
#
loop_
_entity_poly.entity_id
_entity_poly.type
_entity_poly.pdbx_seq_one_letter_code
_entity_poly.pdbx_strand_id
1 'polypeptide(L)'
;MAQHEPLNAGYYSGLIGTVWLRYEEKVKLCDGIDLYKLWPGVDTSADRTGFPDVTQVDVVTYLVFSANFVTLEHMKAYKALESHYFTSDWAKHVLAKQLHYDKVVLLGEVIHSQRLQDQPLHVWILCKKSRVVLTAHCTCMAGEGEACFHVGARLACMQLKRVLR
;
A
#
# COMPACT_ATOMS: atom_id res chain seq x y z
N MET A 1 -26.16 -6.17 4.46
CA MET A 1 -25.75 -5.18 5.49
C MET A 1 -24.24 -5.11 5.43
N ALA A 2 -23.69 -4.08 4.77
CA ALA A 2 -22.23 -3.98 4.66
C ALA A 2 -21.65 -3.69 6.04
N GLN A 3 -20.68 -4.51 6.46
CA GLN A 3 -19.97 -4.32 7.72
C GLN A 3 -19.18 -3.02 7.61
N HIS A 4 -19.70 -1.97 8.25
CA HIS A 4 -19.10 -0.66 8.27
C HIS A 4 -18.11 -0.59 9.44
N GLU A 5 -17.05 -1.38 9.36
CA GLU A 5 -15.95 -1.32 10.32
C GLU A 5 -14.72 -0.67 9.66
N PRO A 6 -13.94 0.09 10.44
CA PRO A 6 -12.69 0.66 9.95
C PRO A 6 -11.69 -0.46 9.62
N LEU A 7 -10.84 -0.22 8.62
CA LEU A 7 -9.90 -1.23 8.12
C LEU A 7 -9.03 -1.86 9.22
N ASN A 8 -8.44 -1.06 10.11
CA ASN A 8 -7.65 -1.52 11.25
C ASN A 8 -7.45 -0.40 12.29
N ALA A 9 -8.53 0.09 12.90
CA ALA A 9 -8.50 1.30 13.74
C ALA A 9 -7.55 1.25 14.96
N GLY A 10 -7.21 0.06 15.44
CA GLY A 10 -6.29 -0.13 16.57
C GLY A 10 -4.80 -0.12 16.18
N TYR A 11 -4.48 -0.12 14.88
CA TYR A 11 -3.11 -0.27 14.41
C TYR A 11 -2.19 0.83 14.94
N TYR A 12 -2.56 2.10 14.75
CA TYR A 12 -1.74 3.25 15.13
C TYR A 12 -1.38 3.26 16.62
N SER A 13 -2.36 3.00 17.49
CA SER A 13 -2.17 2.96 18.95
C SER A 13 -1.31 1.80 19.43
N GLY A 14 -1.19 0.74 18.63
CA GLY A 14 -0.35 -0.42 18.96
C GLY A 14 1.11 -0.27 18.54
N LEU A 15 1.46 0.78 17.78
CA LEU A 15 2.83 1.01 17.34
C LEU A 15 3.68 1.63 18.45
N ILE A 16 4.95 1.21 18.51
CA ILE A 16 5.94 1.71 19.46
C ILE A 16 7.28 1.98 18.75
N GLY A 17 8.13 2.79 19.39
CA GLY A 17 9.50 3.03 18.94
C GLY A 17 9.61 3.66 17.54
N THR A 18 10.61 3.22 16.77
CA THR A 18 10.93 3.74 15.42
C THR A 18 9.81 3.49 14.40
N VAL A 19 9.05 2.41 14.58
CA VAL A 19 7.90 2.08 13.72
C VAL A 19 6.81 3.11 13.83
N TRP A 20 6.51 3.53 15.07
CA TRP A 20 5.54 4.58 15.33
C TRP A 20 5.98 5.91 14.73
N LEU A 21 7.24 6.32 14.95
CA LEU A 21 7.80 7.55 14.38
C LEU A 21 7.64 7.58 12.86
N ARG A 22 8.01 6.48 12.18
CA ARG A 22 7.88 6.41 10.73
C ARG A 22 6.42 6.42 10.28
N TYR A 23 5.55 5.69 10.97
CA TYR A 23 4.13 5.71 10.63
C TYR A 23 3.50 7.10 10.84
N GLU A 24 3.92 7.85 11.86
CA GLU A 24 3.46 9.22 12.09
C GLU A 24 3.82 10.16 10.94
N GLU A 25 5.04 10.08 10.41
CA GLU A 25 5.43 10.85 9.21
C GLU A 25 4.56 10.50 8.00
N LYS A 26 4.23 9.22 7.84
CA LYS A 26 3.35 8.76 6.78
C LYS A 26 1.93 9.29 6.91
N VAL A 27 1.41 9.35 8.13
CA VAL A 27 0.13 10.02 8.42
C VAL A 27 0.19 11.50 8.03
N LYS A 28 1.28 12.21 8.32
CA LYS A 28 1.49 13.60 7.88
C LYS A 28 1.50 13.72 6.35
N LEU A 29 2.14 12.79 5.64
CA LEU A 29 2.10 12.72 4.18
C LEU A 29 0.69 12.44 3.64
N CYS A 30 -0.17 11.80 4.43
CA CYS A 30 -1.57 11.50 4.12
C CYS A 30 -2.53 12.58 4.65
N ASP A 31 -2.11 13.84 4.68
CA ASP A 31 -2.92 14.98 5.15
C ASP A 31 -3.36 14.87 6.62
N GLY A 32 -2.56 14.17 7.45
CA GLY A 32 -2.89 13.91 8.86
C GLY A 32 -3.90 12.80 9.06
N ILE A 33 -4.28 12.06 8.00
CA ILE A 33 -5.29 11.01 8.05
C ILE A 33 -4.62 9.66 8.33
N ASP A 34 -5.07 8.99 9.39
CA ASP A 34 -4.76 7.59 9.63
C ASP A 34 -5.61 6.71 8.69
N LEU A 35 -4.94 6.12 7.70
CA LEU A 35 -5.56 5.36 6.63
C LEU A 35 -6.26 4.08 7.12
N TYR A 36 -5.86 3.53 8.27
CA TYR A 36 -6.52 2.36 8.83
C TYR A 36 -7.80 2.68 9.61
N LYS A 37 -8.09 3.95 9.87
CA LYS A 37 -9.36 4.39 10.44
C LYS A 37 -10.44 4.64 9.39
N LEU A 38 -10.11 4.55 8.11
CA LEU A 38 -11.03 4.79 7.01
C LEU A 38 -12.07 3.67 6.90
N TRP A 39 -13.27 4.05 6.50
CA TRP A 39 -14.41 3.15 6.33
C TRP A 39 -14.58 2.78 4.85
N PRO A 40 -14.43 1.49 4.47
CA PRO A 40 -14.66 1.02 3.11
C PRO A 40 -16.05 1.43 2.58
N GLY A 41 -16.10 1.96 1.35
CA GLY A 41 -17.33 2.41 0.70
C GLY A 41 -17.88 3.76 1.18
N VAL A 42 -17.40 4.30 2.31
CA VAL A 42 -17.76 5.65 2.80
C VAL A 42 -16.62 6.63 2.53
N ASP A 43 -15.44 6.30 3.02
CA ASP A 43 -14.22 7.12 2.88
C ASP A 43 -13.44 6.85 1.60
N THR A 44 -13.68 5.67 1.02
CA THR A 44 -12.89 5.09 -0.06
C THR A 44 -13.81 4.56 -1.15
N SER A 45 -13.36 4.63 -2.39
CA SER A 45 -14.10 4.15 -3.56
C SER A 45 -13.38 2.98 -4.24
N ALA A 46 -14.15 2.02 -4.75
CA ALA A 46 -13.64 0.99 -5.67
C ALA A 46 -13.60 1.47 -7.13
N ASP A 47 -14.05 2.70 -7.41
CA ASP A 47 -14.04 3.28 -8.75
C ASP A 47 -12.61 3.47 -9.25
N ARG A 48 -12.32 2.80 -10.37
CA ARG A 48 -11.01 2.74 -10.99
C ARG A 48 -10.67 4.00 -11.76
N THR A 49 -11.61 4.91 -12.01
CA THR A 49 -11.33 6.17 -12.73
C THR A 49 -10.34 7.06 -11.97
N GLY A 50 -10.36 7.00 -10.63
CA GLY A 50 -9.46 7.78 -9.78
C GLY A 50 -8.12 7.11 -9.47
N PHE A 51 -7.83 5.94 -10.04
CA PHE A 51 -6.61 5.20 -9.72
C PHE A 51 -5.40 5.79 -10.48
N PRO A 52 -4.23 5.89 -9.84
CA PRO A 52 -3.01 6.36 -10.49
C PRO A 52 -2.55 5.35 -11.54
N ASP A 53 -2.06 5.85 -12.67
CA ASP A 53 -1.62 5.04 -13.80
C ASP A 53 -0.16 4.56 -13.67
N VAL A 54 0.17 3.90 -12.55
CA VAL A 54 1.54 3.45 -12.22
C VAL A 54 2.04 2.40 -13.23
N THR A 55 3.25 2.59 -13.78
CA THR A 55 3.89 1.68 -14.75
C THR A 55 4.87 0.71 -14.09
N GLN A 56 5.44 -0.22 -14.85
CA GLN A 56 6.54 -1.09 -14.36
C GLN A 56 7.81 -0.32 -14.03
N VAL A 57 8.11 0.73 -14.79
CA VAL A 57 9.26 1.59 -14.50
C VAL A 57 9.06 2.28 -13.16
N ASP A 58 7.86 2.81 -12.89
CA ASP A 58 7.56 3.48 -11.61
C ASP A 58 7.67 2.52 -10.42
N VAL A 59 7.24 1.27 -10.58
CA VAL A 59 7.34 0.23 -9.54
C VAL A 59 8.80 -0.14 -9.26
N VAL A 60 9.62 -0.31 -10.30
CA VAL A 60 11.05 -0.56 -10.14
C VAL A 60 11.73 0.64 -9.48
N THR A 61 11.39 1.87 -9.92
CA THR A 61 11.92 3.10 -9.33
C THR A 61 11.64 3.17 -7.84
N TYR A 62 10.41 2.87 -7.42
CA TYR A 62 10.09 2.83 -6.00
C TYR A 62 10.84 1.70 -5.28
N LEU A 63 10.66 0.44 -5.67
CA LEU A 63 11.15 -0.70 -4.89
C LEU A 63 12.68 -0.82 -4.86
N VAL A 64 13.36 -0.38 -5.92
CA VAL A 64 14.82 -0.55 -6.06
C VAL A 64 15.57 0.72 -5.72
N PHE A 65 15.12 1.87 -6.24
CA PHE A 65 15.90 3.10 -6.23
C PHE A 65 15.48 4.10 -5.16
N SER A 66 14.27 4.01 -4.57
CA SER A 66 13.93 4.87 -3.44
C SER A 66 14.75 4.53 -2.20
N ALA A 67 15.07 5.54 -1.40
CA ALA A 67 15.80 5.36 -0.16
C ALA A 67 14.93 4.73 0.94
N ASN A 68 15.50 3.79 1.68
CA ASN A 68 14.92 3.26 2.90
C ASN A 68 14.96 4.33 3.98
N PHE A 69 13.88 4.46 4.76
CA PHE A 69 13.79 5.47 5.80
C PHE A 69 14.86 5.34 6.90
N VAL A 70 15.23 4.10 7.25
CA VAL A 70 16.17 3.82 8.35
C VAL A 70 17.62 3.95 7.89
N THR A 71 17.98 3.27 6.80
CA THR A 71 19.38 3.22 6.35
C THR A 71 19.76 4.40 5.47
N LEU A 72 18.78 5.12 4.91
CA LEU A 72 18.94 6.16 3.88
C LEU A 72 19.61 5.67 2.58
N GLU A 73 19.88 4.37 2.47
CA GLU A 73 20.34 3.73 1.25
C GLU A 73 19.16 3.31 0.37
N HIS A 74 19.41 3.10 -0.93
CA HIS A 74 18.41 2.51 -1.82
C HIS A 74 17.84 1.19 -1.27
N MET A 75 16.52 1.03 -1.32
CA MET A 75 15.82 -0.15 -0.77
C MET A 75 16.26 -1.46 -1.41
N LYS A 76 16.65 -1.46 -2.70
CA LYS A 76 17.14 -2.65 -3.43
C LYS A 76 16.22 -3.86 -3.25
N ALA A 77 14.91 -3.66 -3.19
CA ALA A 77 13.93 -4.70 -2.90
C ALA A 77 13.61 -5.54 -4.14
N TYR A 78 14.63 -6.13 -4.77
CA TYR A 78 14.50 -6.92 -6.00
C TYR A 78 13.52 -8.09 -5.84
N LYS A 79 13.53 -8.74 -4.67
CA LYS A 79 12.60 -9.84 -4.36
C LYS A 79 11.14 -9.41 -4.38
N ALA A 80 10.84 -8.15 -4.03
CA ALA A 80 9.48 -7.64 -4.10
C ALA A 80 9.00 -7.45 -5.56
N LEU A 81 9.91 -7.36 -6.55
CA LEU A 81 9.53 -7.33 -7.96
C LEU A 81 8.96 -8.68 -8.43
N GLU A 82 9.39 -9.81 -7.85
CA GLU A 82 8.89 -11.15 -8.18
C GLU A 82 7.44 -11.38 -7.74
N SER A 83 6.89 -10.49 -6.92
CA SER A 83 5.51 -10.58 -6.44
C SER A 83 4.45 -10.48 -7.54
N HIS A 84 4.80 -9.97 -8.73
CA HIS A 84 3.88 -9.88 -9.87
C HIS A 84 3.29 -11.23 -10.28
N TYR A 85 4.03 -12.34 -10.07
CA TYR A 85 3.57 -13.70 -10.34
C TYR A 85 2.45 -14.18 -9.41
N PHE A 86 2.17 -13.48 -8.30
CA PHE A 86 1.26 -13.92 -7.25
C PHE A 86 0.03 -13.00 -7.08
N THR A 87 -0.27 -12.18 -8.08
CA THR A 87 -1.17 -11.03 -7.97
C THR A 87 -2.64 -11.33 -8.27
N SER A 88 -2.96 -12.41 -8.99
CA SER A 88 -4.33 -12.70 -9.42
C SER A 88 -5.22 -13.16 -8.27
N ASP A 89 -4.70 -13.97 -7.34
CA ASP A 89 -5.52 -14.58 -6.28
C ASP A 89 -5.31 -13.95 -4.90
N TRP A 90 -4.20 -13.24 -4.67
CA TRP A 90 -3.83 -12.77 -3.33
C TRP A 90 -4.23 -11.33 -3.05
N ALA A 91 -4.40 -10.50 -4.08
CA ALA A 91 -4.75 -9.09 -3.95
C ALA A 91 -6.26 -8.88 -4.07
N LYS A 92 -6.98 -9.06 -2.96
CA LYS A 92 -8.42 -8.82 -2.90
C LYS A 92 -8.71 -7.32 -2.78
N HIS A 93 -9.82 -6.88 -3.40
CA HIS A 93 -10.45 -5.55 -3.32
C HIS A 93 -9.48 -4.34 -3.30
N VAL A 94 -9.44 -3.58 -4.41
CA VAL A 94 -8.68 -2.32 -4.46
C VAL A 94 -9.62 -1.18 -4.14
N LEU A 95 -9.34 -0.45 -3.06
CA LEU A 95 -10.02 0.78 -2.67
C LEU A 95 -9.07 1.95 -2.86
N ALA A 96 -9.62 3.12 -3.15
CA ALA A 96 -8.89 4.36 -3.31
C ALA A 96 -9.51 5.49 -2.49
N LYS A 97 -8.66 6.36 -1.95
CA LYS A 97 -9.05 7.64 -1.37
C LYS A 97 -8.23 8.74 -2.05
N GLN A 98 -8.91 9.74 -2.62
CA GLN A 98 -8.24 10.94 -3.09
C GLN A 98 -7.90 11.82 -1.89
N LEU A 99 -6.69 12.36 -1.90
CA LEU A 99 -6.15 13.29 -0.93
C LEU A 99 -5.86 14.64 -1.60
N HIS A 100 -5.43 15.63 -0.84
CA HIS A 100 -5.07 16.93 -1.39
C HIS A 100 -3.81 16.85 -2.27
N TYR A 101 -3.60 17.88 -3.10
CA TYR A 101 -2.39 18.07 -3.92
C TYR A 101 -2.05 16.88 -4.83
N ASP A 102 -3.05 16.37 -5.55
CA ASP A 102 -2.89 15.30 -6.54
C ASP A 102 -2.44 13.94 -5.95
N LYS A 103 -2.60 13.76 -4.63
CA LYS A 103 -2.28 12.50 -3.96
C LYS A 103 -3.48 11.55 -3.98
N VAL A 104 -3.20 10.27 -4.13
CA VAL A 104 -4.16 9.19 -4.04
C VAL A 104 -3.56 8.07 -3.22
N VAL A 105 -4.35 7.58 -2.27
CA VAL A 105 -4.02 6.40 -1.49
C VAL A 105 -4.80 5.23 -2.05
N LEU A 106 -4.13 4.11 -2.19
CA LEU A 106 -4.74 2.84 -2.56
C LEU A 106 -4.62 1.87 -1.40
N LEU A 107 -5.72 1.26 -1.01
CA LEU A 107 -5.83 0.39 0.16
C LEU A 107 -6.37 -0.97 -0.27
N GLY A 108 -5.83 -2.03 0.30
CA GLY A 108 -6.38 -3.36 0.10
C GLY A 108 -5.69 -4.41 0.96
N GLU A 109 -6.10 -5.64 0.72
CA GLU A 109 -5.65 -6.78 1.48
C GLU A 109 -4.78 -7.70 0.63
N VAL A 110 -3.75 -8.27 1.25
CA VAL A 110 -2.87 -9.25 0.62
C VAL A 110 -2.74 -10.47 1.53
N ILE A 111 -3.00 -11.65 0.98
CA ILE A 111 -2.87 -12.92 1.70
C ILE A 111 -1.38 -13.26 1.85
N HIS A 112 -1.02 -13.89 2.96
CA HIS A 112 0.32 -14.46 3.16
C HIS A 112 0.60 -15.58 2.16
N SER A 113 1.77 -15.54 1.52
CA SER A 113 2.18 -16.55 0.52
C SER A 113 2.26 -17.99 1.04
N GLN A 114 2.50 -18.16 2.35
CA GLN A 114 2.71 -19.47 3.00
C GLN A 114 1.64 -19.80 4.04
N ARG A 115 0.74 -18.87 4.37
CA ARG A 115 -0.24 -19.01 5.46
C ARG A 115 -1.61 -18.52 5.02
N LEU A 116 -2.23 -19.28 4.11
CA LEU A 116 -3.50 -18.89 3.49
C LEU A 116 -4.68 -18.83 4.48
N GLN A 117 -4.55 -19.44 5.65
CA GLN A 117 -5.57 -19.42 6.71
C GLN A 117 -5.42 -18.24 7.69
N ASP A 118 -4.29 -17.52 7.65
CA ASP A 118 -4.07 -16.34 8.48
C ASP A 118 -4.91 -15.17 7.95
N GLN A 119 -5.22 -14.22 8.85
CA GLN A 119 -5.91 -12.99 8.46
C GLN A 119 -5.10 -12.25 7.39
N PRO A 120 -5.75 -11.71 6.35
CA PRO A 120 -5.06 -10.92 5.33
C PRO A 120 -4.32 -9.73 5.93
N LEU A 121 -3.19 -9.39 5.31
CA LEU A 121 -2.43 -8.22 5.68
C LEU A 121 -3.01 -6.99 5.00
N HIS A 122 -3.08 -5.89 5.74
CA HIS A 122 -3.56 -4.63 5.19
C HIS A 122 -2.39 -3.88 4.58
N VAL A 123 -2.51 -3.53 3.30
CA VAL A 123 -1.51 -2.81 2.53
C VAL A 123 -2.12 -1.53 2.01
N TRP A 124 -1.37 -0.43 2.13
CA TRP A 124 -1.71 0.79 1.43
C TRP A 124 -0.50 1.42 0.77
N ILE A 125 -0.75 2.15 -0.31
CA ILE A 125 0.26 2.82 -1.12
C ILE A 125 -0.20 4.25 -1.36
N LEU A 126 0.66 5.22 -1.05
CA LEU A 126 0.44 6.62 -1.37
C LEU A 126 1.17 6.97 -2.67
N CYS A 127 0.43 7.44 -3.65
CA CYS A 127 0.94 7.86 -4.95
C CYS A 127 0.48 9.28 -5.30
N LYS A 128 1.19 9.93 -6.21
CA LYS A 128 0.65 11.06 -6.98
C LYS A 128 -0.05 10.57 -8.25
N LYS A 129 -1.01 11.32 -8.81
CA LYS A 129 -1.57 10.97 -10.13
C LYS A 129 -0.51 11.06 -11.24
N SER A 130 0.56 11.83 -11.00
CA SER A 130 1.79 11.84 -11.81
C SER A 130 2.63 10.54 -11.74
N ARG A 131 2.06 9.43 -11.26
CA ARG A 131 2.66 8.08 -11.19
C ARG A 131 3.81 7.88 -10.20
N VAL A 132 4.13 8.90 -9.39
CA VAL A 132 5.17 8.79 -8.37
C VAL A 132 4.62 8.12 -7.12
N VAL A 133 5.20 6.98 -6.73
CA VAL A 133 4.94 6.34 -5.44
C VAL A 133 5.74 7.07 -4.36
N LEU A 134 5.05 7.64 -3.38
CA LEU A 134 5.67 8.45 -2.32
C LEU A 134 6.09 7.58 -1.14
N THR A 135 5.22 6.64 -0.74
CA THR A 135 5.47 5.70 0.36
C THR A 135 4.43 4.61 0.33
N ALA A 136 4.70 3.52 1.05
CA ALA A 136 3.76 2.43 1.26
C ALA A 136 3.86 1.91 2.70
N HIS A 137 2.87 1.12 3.07
CA HIS A 137 2.88 0.43 4.34
C HIS A 137 2.15 -0.90 4.24
N CYS A 138 2.63 -1.85 5.02
CA CYS A 138 2.00 -3.15 5.19
C CYS A 138 2.02 -3.49 6.68
N THR A 139 0.97 -4.15 7.17
CA THR A 139 0.92 -4.64 8.55
C THR A 139 1.80 -5.87 8.80
N CYS A 140 2.58 -6.34 7.81
CA CYS A 140 3.50 -7.46 8.02
C CYS A 140 4.74 -7.02 8.81
N MET A 141 5.43 -8.00 9.38
CA MET A 141 6.68 -7.77 10.13
C MET A 141 7.76 -7.05 9.32
N ALA A 142 7.83 -7.28 8.01
CA ALA A 142 8.78 -6.59 7.12
C ALA A 142 8.22 -5.27 6.54
N GLY A 143 7.00 -4.89 6.89
CA GLY A 143 6.28 -3.75 6.33
C GLY A 143 6.88 -2.39 6.69
N GLU A 144 7.70 -2.37 7.74
CA GLU A 144 8.48 -1.21 8.19
C GLU A 144 9.44 -0.69 7.11
N GLY A 145 9.94 -1.59 6.26
CA GLY A 145 10.83 -1.24 5.15
C GLY A 145 10.11 -0.71 3.91
N GLU A 146 8.78 -0.61 3.92
CA GLU A 146 7.94 0.00 2.86
C GLU A 146 8.02 -0.66 1.47
N ALA A 147 8.82 -1.72 1.34
CA ALA A 147 9.06 -2.45 0.10
C ALA A 147 9.00 -3.97 0.32
N CYS A 148 8.20 -4.41 1.29
CA CYS A 148 7.97 -5.83 1.50
C CYS A 148 7.29 -6.48 0.28
N PHE A 149 7.30 -7.81 0.23
CA PHE A 149 6.69 -8.56 -0.86
C PHE A 149 5.21 -8.23 -1.10
N HIS A 150 4.44 -7.94 -0.04
CA HIS A 150 3.02 -7.56 -0.16
C HIS A 150 2.83 -6.17 -0.80
N VAL A 151 3.74 -5.23 -0.53
CA VAL A 151 3.76 -3.92 -1.22
C VAL A 151 4.04 -4.14 -2.70
N GLY A 152 5.03 -4.97 -3.04
CA GLY A 152 5.30 -5.36 -4.42
C GLY A 152 4.06 -5.97 -5.10
N ALA A 153 3.40 -6.94 -4.44
CA ALA A 153 2.24 -7.62 -5.01
C ALA A 153 1.13 -6.61 -5.28
N ARG A 154 0.96 -5.65 -4.38
CA ARG A 154 -0.02 -4.60 -4.54
C ARG A 154 0.32 -3.64 -5.67
N LEU A 155 1.59 -3.26 -5.80
CA LEU A 155 2.11 -2.46 -6.92
C LEU A 155 1.86 -3.16 -8.26
N ALA A 156 2.14 -4.45 -8.36
CA ALA A 156 1.93 -5.23 -9.58
C ALA A 156 0.44 -5.45 -9.91
N CYS A 157 -0.42 -5.64 -8.91
CA CYS A 157 -1.87 -5.75 -9.11
C CYS A 157 -2.46 -4.50 -9.79
N MET A 158 -1.91 -3.31 -9.50
CA MET A 158 -2.33 -2.08 -10.16
C MET A 158 -2.02 -2.08 -11.66
N GLN A 159 -0.88 -2.66 -12.05
CA GLN A 159 -0.44 -2.74 -13.44
C GLN A 159 -1.28 -3.72 -14.26
N LEU A 160 -1.57 -4.90 -13.71
CA LEU A 160 -2.24 -5.98 -14.47
C LEU A 160 -3.67 -5.64 -14.84
N LYS A 161 -4.37 -4.89 -13.99
CA LYS A 161 -5.74 -4.43 -14.28
C LYS A 161 -5.81 -3.25 -15.28
N ARG A 162 -4.69 -2.95 -15.94
CA ARG A 162 -4.57 -2.06 -17.11
C ARG A 162 -4.71 -2.81 -18.44
N VAL A 163 -4.45 -4.12 -18.46
CA VAL A 163 -4.41 -4.97 -19.68
C VAL A 163 -5.77 -5.60 -20.00
N LEU A 164 -6.72 -5.60 -19.05
CA LEU A 164 -8.06 -6.18 -19.22
C LEU A 164 -9.15 -5.13 -19.54
N ARG A 165 -8.78 -4.03 -20.20
CA ARG A 165 -9.74 -3.04 -20.73
C ARG A 165 -9.87 -3.20 -22.24
#